data_AF-A0A837CQ12-F1
#
_entry.id   AF-A0A837CQ12-F1
#
_cell.length_a   1.000
_cell.length_b   1.000
_cell.length_c   1.000
_cell.angle_alpha   90.00
_cell.angle_beta   90.00
_cell.angle_gamma   90.00
#
_symmetry.space_group_name_H-M   'P 1'
#
loop_
_entity.id
_entity.type
_entity.pdbx_description
1 polymer ?
#
loop_
_entity_poly.entity_id
_entity_poly.type
_entity_poly.pdbx_seq_one_letter_code
_entity_poly.pdbx_strand_id
1 'polypeptide(L)'
;MPIIGDPDPNTLWRLELFFNAVGLSVERETGIMVQPILKLHHEGFGRIVLIAGRLVAVNKQLRDVHRLGFDNCVKLAQEGDRYVSEGIGLIRKFPDVANY
;
A
#
# COMPACT_ATOMS: atom_id res chain seq x y z
N MET A 1 -4.63 9.66 -19.75
CA MET A 1 -3.26 9.36 -20.23
C MET A 1 -3.27 8.03 -20.97
N PRO A 2 -2.59 7.92 -22.13
CA PRO A 2 -2.46 6.65 -22.84
C PRO A 2 -1.63 5.65 -22.00
N ILE A 3 -2.01 4.38 -22.04
CA ILE A 3 -1.44 3.27 -21.27
C ILE A 3 -0.49 2.52 -22.22
N ILE A 4 0.72 3.05 -22.43
CA ILE A 4 1.72 2.41 -23.29
C ILE A 4 3.08 2.50 -22.61
N GLY A 5 3.70 1.35 -22.33
CA GLY A 5 5.01 1.25 -21.70
C GLY A 5 4.99 1.38 -20.18
N ASP A 6 6.16 1.34 -19.56
CA ASP A 6 6.33 1.42 -18.11
C ASP A 6 5.68 2.69 -17.53
N PRO A 7 5.06 2.62 -16.32
CA PRO A 7 4.65 3.83 -15.64
C PRO A 7 5.84 4.73 -15.34
N ASP A 8 5.61 6.04 -15.42
CA ASP A 8 6.62 7.06 -15.12
C ASP A 8 7.27 6.81 -13.73
N PRO A 9 8.61 6.89 -13.61
CA PRO A 9 9.31 6.62 -12.35
C PRO A 9 8.83 7.48 -11.17
N ASN A 10 8.44 8.74 -11.39
CA ASN A 10 7.91 9.58 -10.31
C ASN A 10 6.52 9.10 -9.85
N THR A 11 5.76 8.47 -10.75
CA THR A 11 4.48 7.84 -10.41
C THR A 11 4.69 6.59 -9.56
N LEU A 12 5.68 5.76 -9.89
CA LEU A 12 6.08 4.62 -9.06
C LEU A 12 6.57 5.05 -7.69
N TRP A 13 7.43 6.07 -7.64
CA TRP A 13 7.95 6.61 -6.38
C TRP A 13 6.83 7.15 -5.49
N ARG A 14 5.84 7.86 -6.06
CA ARG A 14 4.65 8.31 -5.32
C ARG A 14 3.81 7.15 -4.78
N LEU A 15 3.68 6.06 -5.54
CA LEU A 15 2.99 4.84 -5.08
C LEU A 15 3.71 4.24 -3.88
N GLU A 16 5.02 4.06 -3.98
CA GLU A 16 5.85 3.51 -2.91
C GLU A 16 5.78 4.38 -1.65
N LEU A 17 5.93 5.70 -1.79
CA LEU A 17 5.80 6.64 -0.67
C LEU A 17 4.43 6.58 -0.01
N PHE A 18 3.35 6.49 -0.80
CA PHE A 18 2.00 6.38 -0.27
C PHE A 18 1.85 5.13 0.62
N PHE A 19 2.29 3.97 0.13
CA PHE A 19 2.19 2.73 0.90
C PHE A 19 3.22 2.61 2.03
N ASN A 20 4.37 3.28 1.93
CA ASN A 20 5.30 3.46 3.06
C ASN A 20 4.63 4.27 4.19
N ALA A 21 3.94 5.37 3.85
CA ALA A 21 3.22 6.18 4.82
C ALA A 21 2.09 5.38 5.50
N VAL A 22 1.38 4.54 4.75
CA VAL A 22 0.39 3.59 5.31
C VAL A 22 1.08 2.62 6.28
N GLY A 23 2.18 1.98 5.88
CA GLY A 23 2.92 1.04 6.74
C GLY A 23 3.37 1.66 8.06
N LEU A 24 4.00 2.85 8.00
CA LEU A 24 4.43 3.59 9.19
C LEU A 24 3.25 4.01 10.09
N SER A 25 2.11 4.35 9.50
CA SER A 25 0.90 4.71 10.27
C SER A 25 0.32 3.50 10.99
N VAL A 26 0.34 2.31 10.38
CA VAL A 26 -0.06 1.06 11.03
C VAL A 26 0.93 0.69 12.15
N GLU A 27 2.22 0.83 11.90
CA GLU A 27 3.26 0.58 12.91
C GLU A 27 3.10 1.49 14.12
N ARG A 28 2.80 2.78 13.91
CA ARG A 28 2.54 3.74 14.99
C ARG A 28 1.40 3.30 15.91
N GLU A 29 0.34 2.71 15.37
CA GLU A 29 -0.87 2.32 16.12
C GLU A 29 -0.82 0.90 16.70
N THR A 30 0.05 0.04 16.18
CA THR A 30 0.13 -1.38 16.57
C THR A 30 1.43 -1.74 17.28
N GLY A 31 2.49 -0.95 17.11
CA GLY A 31 3.85 -1.28 17.53
C GLY A 31 4.53 -2.36 16.69
N ILE A 32 3.88 -2.84 15.62
CA ILE A 32 4.41 -3.88 14.74
C ILE A 32 4.88 -3.25 13.44
N MET A 33 6.14 -3.50 13.08
CA MET A 33 6.72 -3.00 11.83
C MET A 33 5.97 -3.55 10.62
N VAL A 34 5.66 -2.66 9.67
CA VAL A 34 4.93 -3.02 8.45
C VAL A 34 5.68 -2.51 7.21
N GLN A 35 6.03 -3.43 6.30
CA GLN A 35 6.82 -3.11 5.11
C GLN A 35 6.04 -3.43 3.81
N PRO A 36 6.01 -2.51 2.83
CA PRO A 36 5.40 -2.78 1.54
C PRO A 36 6.33 -3.56 0.60
N ILE A 37 5.75 -4.45 -0.20
CA ILE A 37 6.40 -5.12 -1.33
C ILE A 37 5.56 -4.85 -2.58
N LEU A 38 6.16 -4.15 -3.54
CA LEU A 38 5.56 -3.86 -4.84
C LEU A 38 6.12 -4.79 -5.91
N LYS A 39 5.23 -5.48 -6.63
CA LYS A 39 5.58 -6.15 -7.88
C LYS A 39 4.72 -5.57 -8.99
N LEU A 40 5.36 -4.99 -9.99
CA LEU A 40 4.70 -4.33 -11.11
C LEU A 40 5.16 -4.93 -12.45
N HIS A 41 4.23 -5.00 -13.39
CA HIS A 41 4.42 -5.30 -14.80
C HIS A 41 4.53 -4.02 -15.62
N HIS A 42 5.25 -4.06 -16.73
CA HIS A 42 5.49 -2.87 -17.57
C HIS A 42 4.19 -2.27 -18.13
N GLU A 43 3.10 -3.04 -18.19
CA GLU A 43 1.78 -2.55 -18.62
C GLU A 43 1.01 -1.80 -17.51
N GLY A 44 1.61 -1.58 -16.33
CA GLY A 44 0.96 -0.87 -15.22
C GLY A 44 0.00 -1.72 -14.39
N PHE A 45 0.07 -3.05 -14.54
CA PHE A 45 -0.59 -4.01 -13.68
C PHE A 45 0.37 -4.51 -12.61
N GLY A 46 -0.14 -4.84 -11.43
CA GLY A 46 0.71 -5.45 -10.42
C GLY A 46 -0.01 -5.67 -9.11
N ARG A 47 0.79 -5.81 -8.07
CA ARG A 47 0.31 -6.04 -6.72
C ARG A 47 1.24 -5.35 -5.74
N ILE A 48 0.63 -4.73 -4.74
CA ILE A 48 1.35 -4.31 -3.55
C ILE A 48 0.75 -4.99 -2.33
N VAL A 49 1.62 -5.49 -1.48
CA VAL A 49 1.27 -6.11 -0.19
C VAL A 49 2.02 -5.40 0.91
N LEU A 50 1.38 -5.19 2.06
CA LEU A 50 2.06 -4.74 3.27
C LEU A 50 2.17 -5.93 4.22
N ILE A 51 3.39 -6.21 4.65
CA ILE A 51 3.72 -7.38 5.46
C ILE A 51 4.10 -6.93 6.87
N ALA A 52 3.46 -7.55 7.85
CA ALA A 52 3.78 -7.44 9.27
C ALA A 52 4.19 -8.84 9.75
N GLY A 53 5.47 -9.05 10.09
CA GLY A 53 5.99 -10.40 10.38
C GLY A 53 5.75 -11.35 9.21
N ARG A 54 4.86 -12.33 9.39
CA ARG A 54 4.43 -13.27 8.32
C ARG A 54 3.01 -13.01 7.80
N LEU A 55 2.35 -11.96 8.27
CA LEU A 55 0.99 -11.59 7.91
C LEU A 55 0.99 -10.59 6.75
N VAL A 56 0.22 -10.87 5.70
CA VAL A 56 -0.14 -9.85 4.69
C VAL A 56 -1.29 -9.01 5.26
N ALA A 57 -0.96 -7.86 5.85
CA ALA A 57 -1.90 -6.98 6.54
C ALA A 57 -2.70 -6.09 5.58
N VAL A 58 -2.15 -5.76 4.41
CA VAL A 58 -2.88 -5.09 3.32
C VAL A 58 -2.54 -5.79 2.01
N ASN A 59 -3.55 -5.95 1.15
CA ASN A 59 -3.38 -6.58 -0.16
C ASN A 59 -4.12 -5.79 -1.25
N LYS A 60 -3.38 -5.12 -2.12
CA LYS A 60 -3.96 -4.34 -3.22
C LYS A 60 -3.47 -4.84 -4.58
N GLN A 61 -4.43 -5.24 -5.42
CA GLN A 61 -4.20 -5.40 -6.85
C GLN A 61 -4.17 -4.02 -7.51
N LEU A 62 -3.15 -3.79 -8.32
CA LEU A 62 -2.89 -2.54 -9.03
C LEU A 62 -3.26 -2.70 -10.50
N ARG A 63 -4.01 -1.73 -11.02
CA ARG A 63 -4.37 -1.60 -12.43
C ARG A 63 -4.23 -0.14 -12.81
N ASP A 64 -3.86 0.11 -14.07
CA ASP A 64 -3.73 1.45 -14.63
C ASP A 64 -2.84 2.37 -13.77
N VAL A 65 -1.70 1.86 -13.25
CA VAL A 65 -0.82 2.62 -12.34
C VAL A 65 -0.34 3.95 -12.94
N HIS A 66 -0.31 4.07 -14.27
CA HIS A 66 -0.08 5.33 -14.98
C HIS A 66 -1.03 6.48 -14.58
N ARG A 67 -2.19 6.15 -14.01
CA ARG A 67 -3.22 7.10 -13.59
C ARG A 67 -3.26 7.31 -12.08
N LEU A 68 -2.25 6.85 -11.34
CA LEU A 68 -2.19 7.06 -9.91
C LEU A 68 -2.34 8.55 -9.58
N GLY A 69 -3.37 8.85 -8.80
CA GLY A 69 -3.72 10.19 -8.40
C GLY A 69 -5.03 10.17 -7.62
N PHE A 70 -5.30 11.29 -6.93
CA PHE A 70 -6.53 11.49 -6.16
C PHE A 70 -7.10 12.85 -6.53
N ASP A 71 -8.43 12.96 -6.54
CA ASP A 71 -9.11 14.20 -6.94
C ASP A 71 -8.75 15.40 -6.04
N ASN A 72 -8.46 15.13 -4.76
CA ASN A 72 -8.04 16.12 -3.78
C ASN A 72 -7.38 15.44 -2.56
N CYS A 73 -6.82 16.26 -1.67
CA CYS A 73 -6.15 15.77 -0.45
C CYS A 73 -7.09 15.02 0.51
N VAL A 74 -8.40 15.33 0.51
CA VAL A 74 -9.37 14.61 1.36
C VAL A 74 -9.55 13.18 0.87
N LYS A 75 -9.67 12.97 -0.45
CA LYS A 75 -9.74 11.63 -1.05
C LYS A 75 -8.46 10.82 -0.86
N LEU A 76 -7.30 11.49 -0.96
CA LEU A 76 -6.01 10.89 -0.63
C LEU A 76 -5.98 10.38 0.82
N ALA A 77 -6.38 11.22 1.78
CA ALA A 77 -6.41 10.86 3.20
C ALA A 77 -7.38 9.70 3.46
N GLN A 78 -8.61 9.77 2.92
CA GLN A 78 -9.62 8.74 3.08
C GLN A 78 -9.15 7.35 2.59
N GLU A 79 -8.49 7.29 1.43
CA GLU A 79 -7.95 6.02 0.93
C GLU A 79 -6.78 5.52 1.78
N GLY A 80 -5.91 6.42 2.26
CA GLY A 80 -4.85 6.08 3.21
C GLY A 80 -5.42 5.49 4.51
N ASP A 81 -6.35 6.19 5.14
CA ASP A 81 -7.01 5.80 6.40
C ASP A 81 -7.72 4.44 6.27
N ARG A 82 -8.30 4.15 5.10
CA ARG A 82 -8.90 2.85 4.82
C ARG A 82 -7.88 1.72 4.88
N TYR A 83 -6.72 1.87 4.24
CA TYR A 83 -5.66 0.85 4.30
C TYR A 83 -5.02 0.74 5.68
N VAL A 84 -4.86 1.86 6.40
CA VAL A 84 -4.36 1.85 7.78
C VAL A 84 -5.32 1.07 8.69
N SER A 85 -6.62 1.35 8.60
CA SER A 85 -7.65 0.66 9.37
C SER A 85 -7.71 -0.84 9.05
N GLU A 86 -7.59 -1.20 7.77
CA GLU A 86 -7.53 -2.60 7.31
C GLU A 86 -6.32 -3.33 7.91
N GLY A 87 -5.12 -2.71 7.83
CA GLY A 87 -3.88 -3.26 8.37
C GLY A 87 -3.92 -3.45 9.89
N ILE A 88 -4.37 -2.42 10.62
CA ILE A 88 -4.56 -2.50 12.08
C ILE A 88 -5.54 -3.61 12.45
N GLY A 89 -6.67 -3.68 11.74
CA GLY A 89 -7.71 -4.69 11.97
C GLY A 89 -7.18 -6.12 11.80
N LEU A 90 -6.42 -6.37 10.73
CA LEU A 90 -5.84 -7.69 10.49
C LEU A 90 -4.74 -8.06 11.49
N ILE A 91 -3.86 -7.12 11.84
CA ILE A 91 -2.81 -7.37 12.85
C ILE A 91 -3.43 -7.70 14.20
N ARG A 92 -4.43 -6.92 14.65
CA ARG A 92 -5.13 -7.19 15.93
C ARG A 92 -5.90 -8.51 15.92
N LYS A 93 -6.38 -8.95 14.75
CA LYS A 93 -7.07 -10.23 14.59
C LYS A 93 -6.11 -11.42 14.61
N PHE A 94 -4.88 -11.25 14.13
CA PHE A 94 -3.88 -12.33 14.00
C PHE A 94 -2.52 -11.92 14.59
N PRO A 95 -2.45 -11.60 15.90
CA PRO A 95 -1.24 -11.09 16.52
C PRO A 95 -0.07 -12.09 16.46
N ASP A 96 -0.33 -13.38 16.59
CA ASP A 96 0.71 -14.43 16.56
C ASP A 96 1.40 -14.57 15.20
N VAL A 97 0.72 -14.16 14.11
CA VAL A 97 1.30 -14.18 12.75
C VAL A 97 2.04 -12.87 12.47
N ALA A 98 1.53 -11.76 13.03
CA ALA A 98 2.11 -10.43 12.88
C ALA A 98 3.38 -10.24 13.71
N ASN A 99 3.42 -10.81 14.91
CA ASN A 99 4.54 -10.78 15.86
C ASN A 99 5.21 -12.17 15.92
N TYR A 100 5.58 -12.69 14.75
CA TYR A 100 6.28 -13.97 14.61
C TYR A 100 7.77 -13.82 14.92
#